data_AF-A0A443KFE4-F1
#
_entry.id   AF-A0A443KFE4-F1
#
_cell.length_a   1.000
_cell.length_b   1.000
_cell.length_c   1.000
_cell.angle_alpha   90.00
_cell.angle_beta   90.00
_cell.angle_gamma   90.00
#
_symmetry.space_group_name_H-M   'P 1'
#
loop_
_entity.id
_entity.type
_entity.pdbx_description
1 polymer ?
#
loop_
_entity_poly.entity_id
_entity_poly.type
_entity_poly.pdbx_seq_one_letter_code
_entity_poly.pdbx_strand_id
1 'polypeptide(L)'
;MISTQDILAITLAQFPLPSEVFPPGGTLWLTLYLIGEPARYVTARPTLEANGWKNLCNHDDFSGFSYPKRKVRNDVGEVRDMLQSVIATCHDMGMEISLIDADTAFDPKKSTFRTLYKAA
;
A
#
# COMPACT_ATOMS: atom_id res chain seq x y z
N MET A 1 15.37 -7.43 -10.04
CA MET A 1 14.64 -6.44 -9.22
C MET A 1 13.40 -6.06 -10.01
N ILE A 2 12.20 -6.28 -9.46
CA ILE A 2 10.95 -5.88 -10.12
C ILE A 2 10.92 -4.35 -10.21
N SER A 3 10.51 -3.78 -11.35
CA SER A 3 10.46 -2.33 -11.50
C SER A 3 9.23 -1.73 -10.81
N THR A 4 9.27 -0.44 -10.48
CA THR A 4 8.09 0.29 -9.97
C THR A 4 6.90 0.21 -10.91
N GLN A 5 7.15 0.17 -12.22
CA GLN A 5 6.13 -0.01 -13.26
C GLN A 5 5.50 -1.40 -13.23
N ASP A 6 6.27 -2.45 -12.94
CA ASP A 6 5.75 -3.81 -12.83
C ASP A 6 4.84 -3.95 -11.61
N ILE A 7 5.23 -3.40 -10.45
CA ILE A 7 4.38 -3.38 -9.24
C ILE A 7 3.05 -2.71 -9.55
N LEU A 8 3.09 -1.54 -10.19
CA LEU A 8 1.90 -0.77 -10.57
C LEU A 8 1.02 -1.58 -11.53
N ALA A 9 1.60 -2.14 -12.60
CA ALA A 9 0.87 -2.90 -13.61
C ALA A 9 0.20 -4.16 -13.02
N ILE A 10 0.92 -4.93 -12.21
CA ILE A 10 0.39 -6.13 -11.53
C ILE A 10 -0.77 -5.77 -10.60
N THR A 11 -0.59 -4.72 -9.80
CA THR A 11 -1.61 -4.27 -8.84
C THR A 11 -2.87 -3.78 -9.56
N LEU A 12 -2.71 -2.96 -10.59
CA LEU A 12 -3.83 -2.38 -11.34
C LEU A 12 -4.59 -3.40 -12.20
N ALA A 13 -3.94 -4.49 -12.62
CA ALA A 13 -4.60 -5.57 -13.35
C ALA A 13 -5.71 -6.28 -12.55
N GLN A 14 -5.75 -6.07 -11.22
CA GLN A 14 -6.79 -6.62 -10.35
C GLN A 14 -8.02 -5.72 -10.23
N PHE A 15 -7.96 -4.46 -10.68
CA PHE A 15 -9.06 -3.51 -10.55
C PHE A 15 -10.00 -3.48 -11.77
N PRO A 16 -11.30 -3.21 -11.58
CA PRO A 16 -11.98 -3.05 -10.30
C PRO A 16 -12.02 -4.38 -9.53
N LEU A 17 -11.94 -4.30 -8.21
CA LEU A 17 -11.95 -5.50 -7.36
C LEU A 17 -13.34 -6.17 -7.39
N PRO A 18 -13.43 -7.48 -7.10
CA PRO A 18 -14.70 -8.23 -7.11
C PRO A 18 -15.78 -7.58 -6.23
N SER A 19 -16.95 -7.35 -6.81
CA SER A 19 -18.04 -6.60 -6.18
C SER A 19 -18.64 -7.28 -4.95
N GLU A 20 -18.49 -8.60 -4.83
CA GLU A 20 -19.00 -9.39 -3.71
C GLU A 20 -18.29 -9.05 -2.40
N VAL A 21 -17.03 -8.61 -2.49
CA VAL A 21 -16.17 -8.26 -1.34
C VAL A 21 -15.89 -6.76 -1.29
N PHE A 22 -15.75 -6.13 -2.46
CA PHE A 22 -15.41 -4.72 -2.63
C PHE A 22 -16.46 -4.03 -3.52
N PRO A 23 -17.56 -3.52 -2.94
CA PRO A 23 -18.64 -2.94 -3.71
C PRO A 23 -18.16 -1.87 -4.72
N PRO A 24 -18.69 -1.84 -5.95
CA PRO A 24 -18.34 -0.81 -6.93
C PRO A 24 -18.62 0.59 -6.39
N GLY A 25 -17.66 1.52 -6.52
CA GLY A 25 -17.75 2.86 -5.92
C GLY A 25 -17.69 2.89 -4.39
N GLY A 26 -17.63 1.74 -3.73
CA GLY A 26 -17.37 1.59 -2.30
C GLY A 26 -15.92 1.90 -1.95
N THR A 27 -15.62 1.91 -0.65
CA THR A 27 -14.26 2.17 -0.16
C THR A 27 -13.59 0.91 0.34
N LEU A 28 -12.29 0.80 0.10
CA LEU A 28 -11.41 -0.22 0.65
C LEU A 28 -10.19 0.43 1.32
N TRP A 29 -9.37 -0.38 1.98
CA TRP A 29 -8.06 0.01 2.47
C TRP A 29 -6.99 -0.66 1.63
N LEU A 30 -6.08 0.11 1.05
CA LEU A 30 -4.85 -0.44 0.48
C LEU A 30 -3.80 -0.49 1.58
N THR A 31 -3.18 -1.66 1.73
CA THR A 31 -2.09 -1.89 2.70
C THR A 31 -0.81 -2.17 1.93
N LEU A 32 0.23 -1.38 2.19
CA LEU A 32 1.57 -1.62 1.64
C LEU A 32 2.43 -2.27 2.70
N TYR A 33 3.08 -3.38 2.39
CA TYR A 33 3.99 -4.06 3.30
C TYR A 33 5.41 -3.61 2.98
N LEU A 34 5.88 -2.64 3.74
CA LEU A 34 7.17 -1.99 3.56
C LEU A 34 8.24 -2.72 4.35
N ILE A 35 9.35 -3.03 3.68
CA ILE A 35 10.56 -3.60 4.27
C ILE A 35 11.71 -2.62 3.98
N GLY A 36 12.63 -2.49 4.93
CA GLY A 36 13.81 -1.65 4.73
C GLY A 36 14.58 -1.37 6.01
N GLU A 37 15.57 -0.50 5.92
CA GLU A 37 16.33 -0.04 7.09
C GLU A 37 15.54 1.04 7.86
N PRO A 38 15.66 1.10 9.20
CA PRO A 38 15.01 2.14 10.00
C PRO A 38 15.26 3.58 9.52
N ALA A 39 16.48 3.90 9.08
CA ALA A 39 16.83 5.22 8.57
C ALA A 39 16.05 5.62 7.30
N ARG A 40 15.79 4.64 6.41
CA ARG A 40 14.99 4.83 5.20
C ARG A 40 13.52 5.05 5.55
N TYR A 41 13.01 4.27 6.50
CA TYR A 41 11.64 4.42 6.98
C TYR A 41 11.40 5.78 7.65
N VAL A 42 12.33 6.27 8.47
CA VAL A 42 12.26 7.63 9.05
C VAL A 42 12.16 8.71 7.98
N THR A 43 12.92 8.55 6.90
CA THR A 43 12.89 9.48 5.76
C THR A 43 11.56 9.41 5.02
N ALA A 44 10.98 8.22 4.87
CA ALA A 44 9.74 8.02 4.12
C ALA A 44 8.48 8.37 4.88
N ARG A 45 8.47 8.16 6.20
CA ARG A 45 7.29 8.28 7.06
C ARG A 45 6.56 9.64 6.92
N PRO A 46 7.22 10.81 6.95
CA PRO A 46 6.52 12.10 6.85
C PRO A 46 5.77 12.26 5.52
N THR A 47 6.37 11.84 4.41
CA THR A 47 5.73 11.91 3.09
C THR A 47 4.57 10.94 2.99
N LEU A 48 4.69 9.72 3.54
CA LEU A 48 3.58 8.77 3.60
C LEU A 48 2.42 9.34 4.44
N GLU A 49 2.72 9.88 5.63
CA GLU A 49 1.74 10.49 6.53
C GLU A 49 1.01 11.68 5.87
N ALA A 50 1.76 12.58 5.22
CA ALA A 50 1.20 13.72 4.49
C ALA A 50 0.29 13.30 3.32
N ASN A 51 0.55 12.13 2.72
CA ASN A 51 -0.29 11.54 1.68
C ASN A 51 -1.45 10.70 2.22
N GLY A 52 -1.74 10.77 3.52
CA GLY A 52 -2.90 10.12 4.13
C GLY A 52 -2.73 8.63 4.41
N TRP A 53 -1.50 8.11 4.36
CA TRP A 53 -1.19 6.78 4.88
C TRP A 53 -1.24 6.78 6.40
N LYS A 54 -1.92 5.78 6.95
CA LYS A 54 -2.12 5.56 8.38
C LYS A 54 -1.44 4.26 8.80
N ASN A 55 -1.50 3.92 10.09
CA ASN A 55 -0.87 2.71 10.62
C ASN A 55 0.64 2.66 10.37
N LEU A 56 1.27 3.83 10.44
CA LEU A 56 2.72 3.98 10.39
C LEU A 56 3.28 3.67 11.79
N CYS A 57 4.32 2.84 11.86
CA CYS A 57 5.10 2.63 13.07
C CYS A 57 5.76 3.95 13.51
N ASN A 58 5.99 4.13 14.82
CA ASN A 58 6.91 5.15 15.29
C ASN A 58 8.34 4.78 14.88
N HIS A 59 9.23 5.77 14.88
CA HIS A 59 10.65 5.57 14.59
C HIS A 59 11.26 4.43 15.41
N ASP A 60 11.04 4.45 16.73
CA ASP A 60 11.66 3.50 17.66
C ASP A 60 11.05 2.08 17.57
N ASP A 61 9.86 1.96 16.96
CA ASP A 61 9.12 0.69 16.85
C ASP A 61 9.39 -0.03 15.52
N PHE A 62 10.05 0.62 14.55
CA PHE A 62 10.31 0.02 13.24
C PHE A 62 11.48 -0.95 13.30
N SER A 63 11.18 -2.25 13.28
CA SER A 63 12.14 -3.35 13.31
C SER A 63 12.43 -3.95 11.93
N GLY A 64 12.32 -3.13 10.87
CA GLY A 64 12.52 -3.55 9.48
C GLY A 64 11.24 -3.80 8.70
N PHE A 65 10.07 -3.58 9.31
CA PHE A 65 8.77 -3.86 8.71
C PHE A 65 7.70 -2.85 9.14
N SER A 66 6.84 -2.45 8.18
CA SER A 66 5.63 -1.65 8.45
C SER A 66 4.54 -2.00 7.45
N TYR A 67 3.28 -1.78 7.83
CA TYR A 67 2.12 -2.06 6.98
C TYR A 67 1.16 -0.86 6.94
N PRO A 68 1.59 0.30 6.40
CA PRO A 68 0.74 1.46 6.29
C PRO A 68 -0.50 1.19 5.44
N LYS A 69 -1.62 1.79 5.85
CA LYS A 69 -2.92 1.66 5.20
C LYS A 69 -3.44 3.00 4.70
N ARG A 70 -4.01 3.04 3.50
CA ARG A 70 -4.72 4.21 2.97
C ARG A 70 -6.11 3.81 2.47
N LYS A 71 -7.13 4.58 2.86
CA LYS A 71 -8.50 4.38 2.40
C LYS A 71 -8.65 4.96 0.99
N VAL A 72 -9.22 4.20 0.07
CA VAL A 72 -9.45 4.60 -1.33
C VAL A 72 -10.80 4.10 -1.82
N ARG A 73 -11.31 4.66 -2.92
CA ARG A 73 -12.46 4.09 -3.64
C ARG A 73 -12.02 2.90 -4.50
N ASN A 74 -12.91 1.92 -4.69
CA ASN A 74 -12.74 0.85 -5.67
C ASN A 74 -12.93 1.40 -7.09
N ASP A 75 -11.98 2.24 -7.51
CA ASP A 75 -11.95 2.94 -8.79
C ASP A 75 -10.51 2.94 -9.34
N VAL A 76 -10.34 2.49 -10.58
CA VAL A 76 -9.02 2.35 -11.21
C VAL A 76 -8.32 3.71 -11.37
N GLY A 77 -9.07 4.77 -11.70
CA GLY A 77 -8.52 6.09 -11.95
C GLY A 77 -7.91 6.69 -10.68
N GLU A 78 -8.67 6.67 -9.57
CA GLU A 78 -8.19 7.15 -8.27
C GLU A 78 -7.00 6.33 -7.75
N VAL A 79 -7.07 5.00 -7.90
CA VAL A 79 -6.04 4.10 -7.38
C VAL A 79 -4.74 4.21 -8.17
N ARG A 80 -4.79 4.42 -9.49
CA ARG A 80 -3.60 4.52 -10.35
C ARG A 80 -2.66 5.64 -9.90
N ASP A 81 -3.16 6.87 -9.84
CA ASP A 81 -2.30 8.03 -9.57
C ASP A 81 -1.70 7.94 -8.17
N MET A 82 -2.49 7.47 -7.21
CA MET A 82 -2.08 7.24 -5.84
C MET A 82 -1.00 6.13 -5.74
N LEU A 83 -1.21 4.98 -6.39
CA LEU A 83 -0.24 3.88 -6.38
C LEU A 83 1.06 4.29 -7.07
N GLN A 84 0.98 4.97 -8.21
CA GLN A 84 2.17 5.46 -8.91
C GLN A 84 3.00 6.39 -8.02
N SER A 85 2.34 7.34 -7.33
CA SER A 85 3.01 8.27 -6.43
C SER A 85 3.65 7.56 -5.22
N VAL A 86 2.94 6.63 -4.56
CA VAL A 86 3.49 5.96 -3.38
C VAL A 86 4.59 4.96 -3.74
N ILE A 87 4.47 4.22 -4.84
CA ILE A 87 5.51 3.27 -5.28
C ILE A 87 6.80 4.02 -5.61
N ALA A 88 6.70 5.14 -6.33
CA ALA A 88 7.85 6.00 -6.60
C ALA A 88 8.46 6.56 -5.30
N THR A 89 7.62 7.04 -4.38
CA THR A 89 8.05 7.55 -3.07
C THR A 89 8.83 6.49 -2.29
N CYS A 90 8.30 5.27 -2.17
CA CYS A 90 8.96 4.17 -1.49
C CYS A 90 10.31 3.83 -2.15
N HIS A 91 10.32 3.71 -3.48
CA HIS A 91 11.53 3.42 -4.24
C HIS A 91 12.62 4.49 -4.04
N ASP A 92 12.29 5.76 -4.21
CA ASP A 92 13.23 6.88 -4.10
C ASP A 92 13.80 7.03 -2.68
N MET A 93 13.02 6.61 -1.68
CA MET A 93 13.43 6.62 -0.27
C MET A 93 14.12 5.33 0.16
N GLY A 94 14.32 4.36 -0.74
CA GLY A 94 15.00 3.10 -0.46
C GLY A 94 14.19 2.13 0.40
N MET A 95 12.86 2.21 0.33
CA MET A 95 11.94 1.25 0.92
C MET A 95 11.50 0.23 -0.12
N GLU A 96 11.43 -1.04 0.27
CA GLU A 96 10.92 -2.12 -0.57
C GLU A 96 9.44 -2.38 -0.27
N ILE A 97 8.64 -2.56 -1.32
CA ILE A 97 7.26 -3.05 -1.21
C ILE A 97 7.30 -4.56 -1.43
N SER A 98 7.03 -5.32 -0.38
CA SER A 98 7.00 -6.80 -0.43
C SER A 98 5.61 -7.36 -0.74
N LEU A 99 4.55 -6.64 -0.38
CA LEU A 99 3.16 -7.04 -0.58
C LEU A 99 2.27 -5.80 -0.69
N ILE A 100 1.22 -5.88 -1.51
CA ILE A 100 0.11 -4.93 -1.53
C ILE A 100 -1.19 -5.71 -1.39
N ASP A 101 -1.97 -5.38 -0.36
CA ASP A 101 -3.29 -5.97 -0.13
C ASP A 101 -4.39 -4.92 -0.26
N ALA A 102 -5.56 -5.36 -0.71
CA ALA A 102 -6.83 -4.68 -0.53
C ALA A 102 -7.56 -5.29 0.67
N ASP A 103 -7.92 -4.47 1.64
CA ASP A 103 -8.59 -4.81 2.88
C ASP A 103 -10.01 -4.20 2.93
N THR A 104 -10.98 -4.95 3.45
CA THR A 104 -12.32 -4.42 3.69
C THR A 104 -12.39 -3.54 4.95
N ALA A 105 -11.42 -3.68 5.87
CA ALA A 105 -11.39 -2.92 7.13
C ALA A 105 -9.97 -2.46 7.51
N PHE A 106 -9.92 -1.38 8.30
CA PHE A 106 -8.67 -0.92 8.90
C PHE A 106 -8.14 -1.91 9.93
N ASP A 107 -9.03 -2.41 10.80
CA ASP A 107 -8.73 -3.41 11.83
C ASP A 107 -8.59 -4.81 11.20
N PRO A 108 -7.41 -5.44 11.29
CA PRO A 108 -7.16 -6.75 10.70
C PRO A 108 -8.09 -7.85 11.26
N LYS A 109 -8.57 -7.73 12.50
CA LYS A 109 -9.48 -8.72 13.10
C LYS A 109 -10.87 -8.74 12.45
N LYS A 110 -11.20 -7.69 11.70
CA LYS A 110 -12.50 -7.50 11.02
C LYS A 110 -12.35 -7.43 9.50
N SER A 111 -11.14 -7.64 8.99
CA SER A 111 -10.82 -7.45 7.58
C SER A 111 -10.86 -8.78 6.84
N THR A 112 -11.44 -8.74 5.64
CA THR A 112 -11.12 -9.67 4.57
C THR A 112 -10.11 -8.98 3.67
N PHE A 113 -9.03 -9.68 3.31
CA PHE A 113 -8.00 -9.14 2.45
C PHE A 113 -7.90 -9.89 1.13
N ARG A 114 -7.42 -9.19 0.10
CA ARG A 114 -7.06 -9.74 -1.20
C ARG A 114 -5.68 -9.22 -1.57
N THR A 115 -4.74 -10.13 -1.78
CA THR A 115 -3.42 -9.77 -2.30
C THR A 115 -3.50 -9.33 -3.75
N LEU A 116 -2.95 -8.16 -4.00
CA LEU A 116 -2.89 -7.52 -5.32
C LEU A 116 -1.51 -7.67 -5.95
N TYR A 117 -0.46 -7.64 -5.11
CA TYR A 117 0.93 -7.82 -5.50
C TYR A 117 1.70 -8.50 -4.38
N LYS A 118 2.65 -9.37 -4.73
CA LYS A 118 3.62 -9.99 -3.83
C LYS A 118 4.97 -10.09 -4.53
N ALA A 119 6.05 -9.66 -3.86
CA ALA A 119 7.40 -9.87 -4.32
C ALA A 119 7.74 -11.38 -4.35
N ALA A 120 8.51 -11.80 -5.35
CA ALA A 120 8.91 -13.19 -5.55
C ALA A 120 10.01 -13.64 -4.58
#